data_AF-A0A3R7F511-F1
#
_entry.id   AF-A0A3R7F511-F1
#
_cell.length_a   1.000
_cell.length_b   1.000
_cell.length_c   1.000
_cell.angle_alpha   90.00
_cell.angle_beta   90.00
_cell.angle_gamma   90.00
#
_symmetry.space_group_name_H-M   'P 1'
#
loop_
_entity.id
_entity.type
_entity.pdbx_description
1 polymer ?
#
loop_
_entity_poly.entity_id
_entity_poly.type
_entity_poly.pdbx_seq_one_letter_code
_entity_poly.pdbx_strand_id
1 'polypeptide(L)'
;MSFQLTLPHALDGFYMDIPGGLQGLFEERLLFETLQRLEPRFLWGMYTSVSATTGLAGSRYRIHFLGSELPSTMLLDGRMVEEFIFRGRCLRVYGRGWFFRDKRLARLDLDAIAASTDHAKLSTHPPHPSTAPQATPAKRQKTATKDPNAWTDVRRKTPSVAPAPYPVHLHGRPWASPNAFAALHERWTVGHTVHRADHDGVSFETIIPEATASDSDPVHHTAGEYVTCPKPHKGKISHVEMPLDDLIAELQSLEAKSTVAIHHHASQVEAAVRGSEFNLAVLVNTGRVDSTCTFMERHPEDFGIQLHHLFASDRPTFELFLRQRLLHRWLRVTWGGSASFDQLYTKSFGTKMSRDSVAELFRALQRSDTLEPITCETDDGDELTLSRFDLELVLALAEVLVAAHSPLYYASDAAIMVSTGSSIEAIPTHRGLRSLQAPTMLNVLMTTCMGEELWRIMETMFSGDDDMRRVMVYLTDIHASGYIDISCIGTTRWNQDSGRFGVDNGQNNESATQFDDSTATPGVGLQY
;
A
#
# COMPACT_ATOMS: atom_id res chain seq x y z
N MET A 1 54.93 -31.71 -21.50
CA MET A 1 53.61 -32.28 -21.13
C MET A 1 53.26 -31.75 -19.75
N SER A 2 52.34 -30.79 -19.65
CA SER A 2 51.85 -30.27 -18.37
C SER A 2 50.61 -31.06 -17.97
N PHE A 3 50.68 -31.80 -16.87
CA PHE A 3 49.48 -32.35 -16.24
C PHE A 3 48.66 -31.19 -15.67
N GLN A 4 47.53 -30.91 -16.30
CA GLN A 4 46.55 -29.96 -15.79
C GLN A 4 45.66 -30.72 -14.79
N LEU A 5 46.03 -30.67 -13.51
CA LEU A 5 45.18 -31.12 -12.41
C LEU A 5 44.10 -30.05 -12.18
N THR A 6 43.05 -30.04 -13.00
CA THR A 6 41.79 -29.39 -12.62
C THR A 6 41.04 -30.36 -11.73
N LEU A 7 41.39 -30.40 -10.44
CA LEU A 7 40.48 -30.97 -9.45
C LEU A 7 39.18 -30.16 -9.51
N PRO A 8 37.99 -30.79 -9.63
CA PRO A 8 36.72 -30.08 -9.54
C PRO A 8 36.71 -29.28 -8.24
N HIS A 9 36.39 -27.99 -8.32
CA HIS A 9 36.24 -27.18 -7.12
C HIS A 9 35.10 -27.77 -6.28
N ALA A 10 35.19 -27.79 -4.96
CA ALA A 10 34.15 -28.38 -4.11
C ALA A 10 32.75 -27.74 -4.32
N LEU A 11 32.72 -26.51 -4.85
CA LEU A 11 31.51 -25.76 -5.19
C LEU A 11 30.98 -26.05 -6.61
N ASP A 12 31.70 -26.80 -7.44
CA ASP A 12 31.27 -27.27 -8.77
C ASP A 12 30.29 -28.45 -8.68
N GLY A 13 29.87 -28.83 -7.46
CA GLY A 13 28.94 -29.91 -7.17
C GLY A 13 27.47 -29.57 -7.45
N PHE A 14 26.56 -30.31 -6.82
CA PHE A 14 25.15 -30.03 -6.83
C PHE A 14 24.88 -28.76 -6.02
N TYR A 15 23.97 -27.94 -6.52
CA TYR A 15 23.53 -26.73 -5.84
C TYR A 15 22.02 -26.57 -6.03
N MET A 16 21.41 -25.80 -5.13
CA MET A 16 20.04 -25.34 -5.28
C MET A 16 20.03 -23.81 -5.25
N ASP A 17 19.25 -23.20 -6.13
CA ASP A 17 19.02 -21.76 -6.19
C ASP A 17 17.70 -21.43 -5.49
N ILE A 18 17.70 -20.39 -4.64
CA ILE A 18 16.52 -19.80 -4.02
C ILE A 18 16.25 -18.44 -4.70
N PRO A 19 15.29 -18.36 -5.65
CA PRO A 19 14.89 -17.08 -6.22
C PRO A 19 14.29 -16.16 -5.16
N GLY A 20 14.54 -14.85 -5.27
CA GLY A 20 14.17 -13.86 -4.25
C GLY A 20 15.11 -13.82 -3.02
N GLY A 21 15.93 -14.85 -2.81
CA GLY A 21 16.96 -14.89 -1.77
C GLY A 21 16.43 -14.88 -0.33
N LEU A 22 17.26 -14.42 0.60
CA LEU A 22 16.99 -14.40 2.04
C LEU A 22 16.89 -12.95 2.56
N GLN A 23 16.05 -12.69 3.54
CA GLN A 23 15.84 -11.37 4.16
C GLN A 23 16.94 -11.07 5.21
N GLY A 24 18.17 -10.94 4.72
CA GLY A 24 19.33 -10.50 5.49
C GLY A 24 20.08 -11.60 6.25
N LEU A 25 21.10 -11.16 7.01
CA LEU A 25 22.09 -12.04 7.66
C LEU A 25 21.51 -12.98 8.72
N PHE A 26 20.38 -12.63 9.33
CA PHE A 26 19.75 -13.48 10.34
C PHE A 26 19.11 -14.72 9.73
N GLU A 27 18.35 -14.55 8.63
CA GLU A 27 17.76 -15.68 7.89
C GLU A 27 18.85 -16.58 7.30
N GLU A 28 19.92 -15.98 6.77
CA GLU A 28 21.08 -16.72 6.26
C GLU A 28 21.71 -17.62 7.32
N ARG A 29 22.01 -17.08 8.51
CA ARG A 29 22.58 -17.88 9.61
C ARG A 29 21.67 -19.02 10.03
N LEU A 30 20.37 -18.74 10.20
CA LEU A 30 19.41 -19.74 10.63
C LEU A 30 19.22 -20.83 9.57
N LEU A 31 19.20 -20.45 8.28
CA LEU A 31 19.13 -21.40 7.19
C LEU A 31 20.36 -22.31 7.20
N PHE A 32 21.55 -21.75 7.41
CA PHE A 32 22.80 -22.53 7.49
C PHE A 32 22.78 -23.50 8.66
N GLU A 33 22.42 -23.04 9.85
CA GLU A 33 22.32 -23.90 11.03
C GLU A 33 21.31 -25.03 10.85
N THR A 34 20.21 -24.76 10.12
CA THR A 34 19.17 -25.75 9.87
C THR A 34 19.60 -26.75 8.79
N LEU A 35 20.16 -26.28 7.67
CA LEU A 35 20.65 -27.12 6.58
C LEU A 35 21.87 -27.94 7.00
N GLN A 36 22.77 -27.41 7.83
CA GLN A 36 23.92 -28.16 8.35
C GLN A 36 23.48 -29.28 9.30
N ARG A 37 22.39 -29.08 10.05
CA ARG A 37 21.77 -30.14 10.87
C ARG A 37 21.08 -31.21 10.02
N LEU A 38 20.41 -30.77 8.95
CA LEU A 38 19.63 -31.65 8.09
C LEU A 38 20.49 -32.48 7.13
N GLU A 39 21.42 -31.83 6.41
CA GLU A 39 22.20 -32.42 5.33
C GLU A 39 23.70 -32.19 5.60
N PRO A 40 24.43 -33.23 6.04
CA PRO A 40 25.86 -33.13 6.34
C PRO A 40 26.74 -32.72 5.15
N ARG A 41 26.25 -32.87 3.91
CA ARG A 41 26.94 -32.40 2.70
C ARG A 41 26.72 -30.92 2.41
N PHE A 42 25.85 -30.22 3.13
CA PHE A 42 25.71 -28.78 2.96
C PHE A 42 27.05 -28.09 3.25
N LEU A 43 27.53 -27.29 2.29
CA LEU A 43 28.83 -26.63 2.38
C LEU A 43 28.70 -25.16 2.75
N TRP A 44 27.97 -24.41 1.93
CA TRP A 44 27.94 -22.95 1.98
C TRP A 44 26.78 -22.39 1.14
N GLY A 45 26.38 -21.16 1.40
CA GLY A 45 25.42 -20.40 0.59
C GLY A 45 25.92 -19.00 0.23
N MET A 46 25.62 -18.50 -0.96
CA MET A 46 26.01 -17.15 -1.36
C MET A 46 25.08 -16.55 -2.40
N TYR A 47 25.01 -15.22 -2.44
CA TYR A 47 24.36 -14.50 -3.53
C TYR A 47 25.15 -14.64 -4.82
N THR A 48 24.44 -14.95 -5.92
CA THR A 48 25.03 -15.03 -7.25
C THR A 48 24.20 -14.20 -8.23
N SER A 49 24.88 -13.42 -9.07
CA SER A 49 24.29 -12.71 -10.20
C SER A 49 24.48 -13.56 -11.47
N VAL A 50 23.39 -14.14 -11.97
CA VAL A 50 23.32 -14.88 -13.26
C VAL A 50 24.01 -16.25 -13.27
N SER A 51 23.29 -17.27 -13.77
CA SER A 51 23.88 -18.58 -14.12
C SER A 51 23.17 -19.07 -15.36
N ALA A 52 23.93 -19.27 -16.42
CA ALA A 52 23.45 -19.82 -17.69
C ALA A 52 22.92 -21.26 -17.57
N THR A 53 23.03 -21.91 -16.40
CA THR A 53 22.67 -23.33 -16.22
C THR A 53 21.33 -23.59 -15.54
N THR A 54 20.70 -22.60 -14.91
CA THR A 54 19.35 -22.73 -14.33
C THR A 54 18.26 -21.97 -15.09
N GLY A 55 18.62 -21.18 -16.11
CA GLY A 55 17.65 -20.45 -16.94
C GLY A 55 16.98 -19.25 -16.26
N LEU A 56 17.28 -18.98 -14.99
CA LEU A 56 16.69 -17.90 -14.20
C LEU A 56 17.38 -16.54 -14.44
N ALA A 57 16.58 -15.50 -14.69
CA ALA A 57 17.02 -14.11 -14.84
C ALA A 57 16.81 -13.33 -13.53
N GLY A 58 17.82 -13.26 -12.65
CA GLY A 58 17.72 -12.47 -11.42
C GLY A 58 18.77 -12.76 -10.35
N SER A 59 18.77 -11.93 -9.30
CA SER A 59 19.54 -12.14 -8.07
C SER A 59 18.94 -13.30 -7.28
N ARG A 60 19.80 -14.23 -6.84
CA ARG A 60 19.36 -15.41 -6.09
C ARG A 60 20.40 -15.85 -5.08
N TYR A 61 19.92 -16.59 -4.09
CA TYR A 61 20.76 -17.18 -3.05
C TYR A 61 21.02 -18.64 -3.38
N ARG A 62 22.28 -18.99 -3.67
CA ARG A 62 22.67 -20.34 -4.07
C ARG A 62 23.23 -21.11 -2.88
N ILE A 63 22.69 -22.29 -2.60
CA ILE A 63 23.20 -23.22 -1.60
C ILE A 63 23.96 -24.36 -2.29
N HIS A 64 25.18 -24.63 -1.83
CA HIS A 64 26.08 -25.64 -2.39
C HIS A 64 26.16 -26.87 -1.50
N PHE A 65 26.20 -28.03 -2.14
CA PHE A 65 26.36 -29.33 -1.48
C PHE A 65 27.63 -30.02 -1.99
N LEU A 66 28.23 -30.83 -1.12
CA LEU A 66 29.38 -31.66 -1.43
C LEU A 66 29.00 -32.79 -2.38
N GLY A 67 29.70 -32.87 -3.51
CA GLY A 67 29.46 -33.86 -4.56
C GLY A 67 28.44 -33.39 -5.60
N SER A 68 28.36 -34.06 -6.75
CA SER A 68 27.51 -33.67 -7.89
C SER A 68 26.10 -34.26 -7.85
N GLU A 69 25.82 -35.16 -6.91
CA GLU A 69 24.54 -35.85 -6.80
C GLU A 69 23.56 -35.09 -5.91
N LEU A 70 22.27 -35.14 -6.27
CA LEU A 70 21.18 -34.59 -5.46
C LEU A 70 21.16 -35.26 -4.08
N PRO A 71 21.19 -34.49 -2.97
CA PRO A 71 21.14 -35.08 -1.66
C PRO A 71 19.84 -35.82 -1.36
N SER A 72 19.91 -36.96 -0.66
CA SER A 72 18.72 -37.75 -0.30
C SER A 72 17.81 -37.04 0.69
N THR A 73 18.34 -36.11 1.48
CA THR A 73 17.55 -35.23 2.36
C THR A 73 16.80 -34.15 1.57
N MET A 74 17.19 -33.92 0.32
CA MET A 74 16.53 -33.03 -0.64
C MET A 74 15.64 -33.82 -1.61
N LEU A 75 15.25 -35.04 -1.23
CA LEU A 75 14.27 -35.88 -1.91
C LEU A 75 13.09 -36.17 -0.98
N LEU A 76 11.87 -35.91 -1.46
CA LEU A 76 10.61 -36.30 -0.83
C LEU A 76 9.84 -37.17 -1.81
N ASP A 77 9.53 -38.41 -1.42
CA ASP A 77 8.85 -39.40 -2.26
C ASP A 77 9.49 -39.58 -3.65
N GLY A 78 10.82 -39.50 -3.72
CA GLY A 78 11.59 -39.63 -4.95
C GLY A 78 11.55 -38.39 -5.87
N ARG A 79 10.90 -37.30 -5.44
CA ARG A 79 10.95 -35.99 -6.08
C ARG A 79 11.96 -35.09 -5.38
N MET A 80 12.68 -34.26 -6.13
CA MET A 80 13.49 -33.20 -5.55
C MET A 80 12.58 -32.26 -4.76
N VAL A 81 13.05 -31.77 -3.61
CA VAL A 81 12.39 -30.68 -2.90
C VAL A 81 12.32 -29.45 -3.80
N GLU A 82 11.13 -28.90 -3.96
CA GLU A 82 10.82 -27.77 -4.85
C GLU A 82 10.44 -26.51 -4.05
N GLU A 83 10.25 -26.64 -2.74
CA GLU A 83 9.92 -25.54 -1.84
C GLU A 83 10.35 -25.85 -0.41
N PHE A 84 10.96 -24.87 0.26
CA PHE A 84 11.22 -24.89 1.70
C PHE A 84 10.15 -24.10 2.44
N ILE A 85 9.60 -24.64 3.53
CA ILE A 85 8.88 -23.84 4.51
C ILE A 85 9.93 -23.38 5.53
N PHE A 86 10.24 -22.10 5.54
CA PHE A 86 11.28 -21.52 6.37
C PHE A 86 10.82 -20.16 6.89
N ARG A 87 10.83 -20.00 8.21
CA ARG A 87 10.35 -18.82 8.92
C ARG A 87 8.90 -18.45 8.59
N GLY A 88 8.06 -19.45 8.36
CA GLY A 88 6.67 -19.30 7.94
C GLY A 88 6.50 -18.91 6.47
N ARG A 89 7.60 -18.78 5.71
CA ARG A 89 7.58 -18.46 4.27
C ARG A 89 7.79 -19.71 3.43
N CYS A 90 7.16 -19.74 2.27
CA CYS A 90 7.45 -20.72 1.22
C CYS A 90 8.57 -20.19 0.32
N LEU A 91 9.76 -20.78 0.41
CA LEU A 91 10.91 -20.43 -0.43
C LEU A 91 11.02 -21.42 -1.58
N ARG A 92 10.87 -20.95 -2.80
CA ARG A 92 11.09 -21.79 -3.98
C ARG A 92 12.55 -22.17 -4.13
N VAL A 93 12.80 -23.42 -4.53
CA VAL A 93 14.15 -23.92 -4.71
C VAL A 93 14.30 -24.70 -6.01
N TYR A 94 15.40 -24.43 -6.73
CA TYR A 94 15.70 -25.00 -8.03
C TYR A 94 17.04 -25.72 -7.97
N GLY A 95 17.03 -27.03 -8.03
CA GLY A 95 18.25 -27.82 -8.15
C GLY A 95 18.93 -27.59 -9.50
N ARG A 96 20.25 -27.74 -9.52
CA ARG A 96 21.07 -27.69 -10.74
C ARG A 96 20.48 -28.59 -11.83
N GLY A 97 20.06 -28.00 -12.96
CA GLY A 97 19.52 -28.70 -14.12
C GLY A 97 18.11 -29.28 -13.93
N TRP A 98 17.38 -28.87 -12.89
CA TRP A 98 16.01 -29.31 -12.63
C TRP A 98 15.00 -28.27 -13.10
N PHE A 99 13.92 -28.73 -13.75
CA PHE A 99 12.82 -27.90 -14.24
C PHE A 99 11.49 -28.43 -13.70
N PHE A 100 10.56 -27.50 -13.47
CA PHE A 100 9.23 -27.72 -12.93
C PHE A 100 8.44 -28.76 -13.73
N ARG A 101 7.76 -29.68 -13.04
CA ARG A 101 6.98 -30.76 -13.67
C ARG A 101 5.46 -30.62 -13.48
N ASP A 102 4.97 -30.18 -12.31
CA ASP A 102 3.54 -30.02 -12.00
C ASP A 102 3.25 -29.12 -10.76
N LYS A 103 1.98 -28.75 -10.55
CA LYS A 103 1.51 -27.88 -9.43
C LYS A 103 1.56 -28.54 -8.04
N ARG A 104 1.99 -29.80 -7.90
CA ARG A 104 2.05 -30.52 -6.61
C ARG A 104 3.48 -30.54 -6.08
N LEU A 105 3.83 -29.49 -5.35
CA LEU A 105 5.20 -29.23 -4.92
C LEU A 105 5.64 -30.18 -3.82
N ALA A 106 6.86 -30.71 -3.96
CA ALA A 106 7.54 -31.39 -2.86
C ALA A 106 8.05 -30.35 -1.85
N ARG A 107 7.36 -30.23 -0.70
CA ARG A 107 7.61 -29.24 0.35
C ARG A 107 8.41 -29.82 1.50
N LEU A 108 9.54 -29.20 1.84
CA LEU A 108 10.33 -29.55 3.02
C LEU A 108 10.18 -28.48 4.10
N ASP A 109 9.69 -28.88 5.26
CA ASP A 109 9.48 -27.97 6.39
C ASP A 109 10.75 -27.81 7.23
N LEU A 110 11.49 -26.74 6.97
CA LEU A 110 12.70 -26.39 7.70
C LEU A 110 12.39 -25.81 9.09
N ASP A 111 11.21 -25.23 9.30
CA ASP A 111 10.79 -24.73 10.62
C ASP A 111 10.54 -25.87 11.60
N ALA A 112 9.86 -26.93 11.15
CA ALA A 112 9.68 -28.15 11.93
C ALA A 112 11.03 -28.80 12.27
N ILE A 113 11.98 -28.80 11.33
CA ILE A 113 13.33 -29.35 11.54
C ILE A 113 14.11 -28.49 12.53
N ALA A 114 14.05 -27.16 12.39
CA ALA A 114 14.73 -26.23 13.29
C ALA A 114 14.20 -26.33 14.73
N ALA A 115 12.90 -26.61 14.89
CA ALA A 115 12.22 -26.84 16.17
C ALA A 115 12.45 -28.25 16.76
N SER A 116 12.88 -29.22 15.94
CA SER A 116 13.17 -30.58 16.40
C SER A 116 14.57 -30.68 17.00
N THR A 117 14.67 -31.09 18.27
CA THR A 117 15.94 -31.26 18.97
C THR A 117 16.44 -32.71 19.03
N ASP A 118 15.76 -33.70 18.43
CA ASP A 118 16.26 -35.08 18.40
C ASP A 118 15.61 -35.99 17.34
N HIS A 119 16.36 -37.03 16.98
CA HIS A 119 16.15 -38.06 15.96
C HIS A 119 14.75 -38.72 15.88
N ALA A 120 14.37 -39.09 14.66
CA ALA A 120 13.10 -39.68 14.20
C ALA A 120 12.41 -40.75 15.09
N LYS A 121 11.07 -40.63 15.21
CA LYS A 121 10.10 -41.76 15.08
C LYS A 121 8.65 -41.29 14.88
N LEU A 122 7.94 -42.07 14.06
CA LEU A 122 6.53 -41.94 13.63
C LEU A 122 5.50 -42.43 14.67
N SER A 123 4.29 -41.85 14.57
CA SER A 123 2.96 -42.37 15.01
C SER A 123 2.65 -42.24 16.53
N THR A 124 1.45 -41.99 17.06
CA THR A 124 0.04 -41.99 16.60
C THR A 124 -0.80 -41.26 17.67
N HIS A 125 -1.90 -40.56 17.33
CA HIS A 125 -2.90 -40.09 18.30
C HIS A 125 -4.22 -40.85 18.10
N PRO A 126 -4.92 -41.25 19.19
CA PRO A 126 -6.23 -40.65 19.53
C PRO A 126 -6.59 -40.74 21.06
N PRO A 127 -7.82 -40.39 21.52
CA PRO A 127 -8.62 -39.18 21.31
C PRO A 127 -9.07 -38.50 22.65
N HIS A 128 -9.77 -37.36 22.50
CA HIS A 128 -10.39 -36.48 23.50
C HIS A 128 -11.30 -37.13 24.57
N PRO A 129 -11.61 -36.35 25.64
CA PRO A 129 -13.01 -36.10 25.93
C PRO A 129 -13.40 -34.63 26.15
N SER A 130 -14.69 -34.44 25.91
CA SER A 130 -15.55 -33.24 25.91
C SER A 130 -15.83 -32.66 27.30
N THR A 131 -16.04 -31.34 27.39
CA THR A 131 -16.94 -30.75 28.39
C THR A 131 -17.59 -29.47 27.86
N ALA A 132 -18.90 -29.35 28.06
CA ALA A 132 -19.81 -28.33 27.55
C ALA A 132 -20.13 -27.26 28.65
N PRO A 133 -20.99 -26.25 28.42
CA PRO A 133 -20.68 -24.83 28.67
C PRO A 133 -21.37 -24.23 29.92
N GLN A 134 -20.86 -23.12 30.44
CA GLN A 134 -21.56 -22.32 31.45
C GLN A 134 -21.63 -20.81 31.16
N ALA A 135 -22.87 -20.37 31.00
CA ALA A 135 -23.56 -19.17 31.48
C ALA A 135 -22.95 -17.76 31.35
N THR A 136 -23.69 -16.94 30.60
CA THR A 136 -23.71 -15.48 30.53
C THR A 136 -24.16 -14.80 31.84
N PRO A 137 -23.65 -13.58 32.12
CA PRO A 137 -24.40 -12.57 32.86
C PRO A 137 -24.75 -11.33 32.03
N ALA A 138 -25.77 -10.64 32.52
CA ALA A 138 -26.72 -9.83 31.78
C ALA A 138 -26.32 -8.36 31.51
N LYS A 139 -27.02 -7.79 30.53
CA LYS A 139 -27.09 -6.37 30.12
C LYS A 139 -27.21 -5.41 31.32
N ARG A 140 -26.32 -4.41 31.36
CA ARG A 140 -26.49 -3.20 32.17
C ARG A 140 -27.11 -2.11 31.31
N GLN A 141 -28.35 -1.76 31.64
CA GLN A 141 -29.15 -0.71 31.02
C GLN A 141 -28.62 0.67 31.46
N LYS A 142 -28.25 1.54 30.51
CA LYS A 142 -27.75 2.89 30.78
C LYS A 142 -28.92 3.87 30.72
N THR A 143 -29.29 4.42 31.87
CA THR A 143 -30.24 5.52 32.02
C THR A 143 -29.66 6.81 31.44
N ALA A 144 -30.45 7.49 30.62
CA ALA A 144 -30.13 8.81 30.07
C ALA A 144 -30.62 9.90 31.02
N THR A 145 -29.72 10.72 31.53
CA THR A 145 -30.05 12.01 32.15
C THR A 145 -29.36 13.10 31.33
N LYS A 146 -30.14 13.88 30.58
CA LYS A 146 -29.71 15.08 29.88
C LYS A 146 -29.53 16.20 30.90
N ASP A 147 -28.33 16.77 30.96
CA ASP A 147 -28.03 17.96 31.74
C ASP A 147 -28.56 19.21 31.00
N PRO A 148 -29.46 20.01 31.58
CA PRO A 148 -30.14 21.11 30.89
C PRO A 148 -29.28 22.38 30.69
N ASN A 149 -27.98 22.37 31.04
CA ASN A 149 -27.11 23.56 30.99
C ASN A 149 -25.97 23.52 29.93
N ALA A 150 -26.15 22.78 28.82
CA ALA A 150 -25.21 22.84 27.70
C ALA A 150 -25.36 24.15 26.90
N TRP A 151 -24.31 24.98 26.91
CA TRP A 151 -24.21 26.24 26.16
C TRP A 151 -24.40 26.03 24.65
N THR A 152 -25.19 26.89 24.02
CA THR A 152 -25.44 26.88 22.57
C THR A 152 -24.60 27.97 21.89
N ASP A 153 -23.73 27.59 20.96
CA ASP A 153 -22.98 28.52 20.12
C ASP A 153 -23.91 29.30 19.19
N VAL A 154 -23.95 30.63 19.35
CA VAL A 154 -24.70 31.55 18.48
C VAL A 154 -23.84 31.88 17.26
N ARG A 155 -24.13 31.26 16.11
CA ARG A 155 -23.54 31.63 14.81
C ARG A 155 -24.13 32.95 14.30
N ARG A 156 -23.26 33.94 14.05
CA ARG A 156 -23.60 35.13 13.23
C ARG A 156 -23.87 34.68 11.78
N LYS A 157 -24.97 35.16 11.21
CA LYS A 157 -25.38 34.90 9.82
C LYS A 157 -24.48 35.64 8.84
N THR A 158 -23.75 34.90 8.02
CA THR A 158 -23.24 35.34 6.71
C THR A 158 -24.29 34.94 5.66
N PRO A 159 -24.65 35.77 4.68
CA PRO A 159 -25.72 35.43 3.74
C PRO A 159 -25.23 34.33 2.78
N SER A 160 -25.94 33.19 2.76
CA SER A 160 -25.67 32.07 1.86
C SER A 160 -26.74 32.00 0.78
N VAL A 161 -26.35 32.15 -0.49
CA VAL A 161 -26.95 31.33 -1.53
C VAL A 161 -26.03 30.12 -1.65
N ALA A 162 -26.19 29.16 -0.75
CA ALA A 162 -25.52 27.87 -0.91
C ALA A 162 -26.32 27.08 -1.97
N PRO A 163 -25.67 26.44 -2.96
CA PRO A 163 -26.35 25.51 -3.84
C PRO A 163 -27.02 24.41 -3.00
N ALA A 164 -28.14 23.87 -3.51
CA ALA A 164 -28.83 22.77 -2.86
C ALA A 164 -27.83 21.61 -2.63
N PRO A 165 -27.87 20.94 -1.47
CA PRO A 165 -26.97 19.82 -1.22
C PRO A 165 -27.22 18.70 -2.23
N TYR A 166 -26.13 18.13 -2.77
CA TYR A 166 -26.20 16.99 -3.68
C TYR A 166 -26.95 15.81 -3.05
N PRO A 167 -27.68 15.02 -3.86
CA PRO A 167 -28.39 13.86 -3.35
C PRO A 167 -27.39 12.82 -2.83
N VAL A 168 -27.72 12.20 -1.71
CA VAL A 168 -26.94 11.10 -1.14
C VAL A 168 -27.13 9.87 -2.03
N HIS A 169 -26.03 9.18 -2.32
CA HIS A 169 -26.05 7.97 -3.12
C HIS A 169 -26.93 6.88 -2.48
N LEU A 170 -27.73 6.21 -3.30
CA LEU A 170 -28.67 5.19 -2.87
C LEU A 170 -28.09 3.79 -3.05
N HIS A 171 -28.28 2.94 -2.04
CA HIS A 171 -27.88 1.53 -2.12
C HIS A 171 -28.49 0.83 -3.33
N GLY A 172 -27.66 0.08 -4.07
CA GLY A 172 -28.06 -0.66 -5.27
C GLY A 172 -28.02 0.15 -6.57
N ARG A 173 -27.67 1.44 -6.52
CA ARG A 173 -27.42 2.26 -7.72
C ARG A 173 -25.94 2.17 -8.13
N PRO A 174 -25.61 2.23 -9.43
CA PRO A 174 -24.22 2.31 -9.87
C PRO A 174 -23.48 3.55 -9.32
N TRP A 175 -22.19 3.41 -9.07
CA TRP A 175 -21.33 4.48 -8.56
C TRP A 175 -21.15 5.64 -9.55
N ALA A 176 -21.30 5.39 -10.85
CA ALA A 176 -21.31 6.40 -11.89
C ALA A 176 -22.34 6.03 -12.96
N SER A 177 -22.81 7.01 -13.71
CA SER A 177 -23.61 6.73 -14.91
C SER A 177 -22.73 6.09 -16.01
N PRO A 178 -23.32 5.31 -16.95
CA PRO A 178 -22.57 4.43 -17.85
C PRO A 178 -21.48 5.13 -18.69
N ASN A 179 -21.64 6.42 -18.98
CA ASN A 179 -20.72 7.18 -19.83
C ASN A 179 -20.02 8.33 -19.09
N ALA A 180 -20.13 8.40 -17.76
CA ALA A 180 -19.63 9.53 -16.98
C ALA A 180 -18.14 9.82 -17.23
N PHE A 181 -17.29 8.81 -17.11
CA PHE A 181 -15.84 8.98 -17.27
C PHE A 181 -15.46 9.21 -18.74
N ALA A 182 -16.12 8.56 -19.69
CA ALA A 182 -15.92 8.80 -21.12
C ALA A 182 -16.29 10.24 -21.50
N ALA A 183 -17.43 10.74 -21.00
CA ALA A 183 -17.89 12.10 -21.24
C ALA A 183 -16.94 13.16 -20.63
N LEU A 184 -16.34 12.88 -19.47
CA LEU A 184 -15.30 13.73 -18.88
C LEU A 184 -14.02 13.71 -19.70
N HIS A 185 -13.55 12.52 -20.12
CA HIS A 185 -12.30 12.36 -20.85
C HIS A 185 -12.33 12.94 -22.28
N GLU A 186 -13.48 12.88 -22.95
CA GLU A 186 -13.70 13.55 -24.25
C GLU A 186 -13.57 15.07 -24.18
N ARG A 187 -13.77 15.65 -23.00
CA ARG A 187 -13.85 17.10 -22.79
C ARG A 187 -12.63 17.66 -22.10
N TRP A 188 -11.93 16.88 -21.29
CA TRP A 188 -10.86 17.37 -20.45
C TRP A 188 -9.73 16.35 -20.35
N THR A 189 -8.52 16.87 -20.40
CA THR A 189 -7.32 16.16 -19.99
C THR A 189 -6.67 16.93 -18.84
N VAL A 190 -5.94 16.21 -18.00
CA VAL A 190 -5.20 16.80 -16.88
C VAL A 190 -3.75 16.36 -17.00
N GLY A 191 -2.91 17.29 -17.48
CA GLY A 191 -1.45 17.18 -17.45
C GLY A 191 -0.87 17.90 -16.24
N HIS A 192 0.42 18.24 -16.31
CA HIS A 192 1.10 19.01 -15.29
C HIS A 192 2.30 19.77 -15.83
N THR A 193 2.69 20.83 -15.12
CA THR A 193 4.02 21.45 -15.24
C THR A 193 4.74 21.46 -13.90
N VAL A 194 6.05 21.22 -13.92
CA VAL A 194 6.91 21.27 -12.75
C VAL A 194 7.55 22.66 -12.66
N HIS A 195 7.29 23.35 -11.57
CA HIS A 195 7.87 24.66 -11.28
C HIS A 195 8.86 24.50 -10.14
N ARG A 196 10.02 25.13 -10.27
CA ARG A 196 11.09 25.08 -9.28
C ARG A 196 11.44 26.50 -8.87
N ALA A 197 11.52 26.73 -7.56
CA ALA A 197 12.02 27.96 -7.00
C ALA A 197 13.18 27.69 -6.04
N ASP A 198 14.18 28.56 -6.09
CA ASP A 198 15.37 28.52 -5.24
C ASP A 198 15.44 29.80 -4.39
N HIS A 199 15.59 29.65 -3.07
CA HIS A 199 15.79 30.76 -2.13
C HIS A 199 16.78 30.36 -1.04
N ASP A 200 17.82 31.17 -0.79
CA ASP A 200 18.86 30.94 0.23
C ASP A 200 19.46 29.52 0.23
N GLY A 201 19.63 28.94 -0.97
CA GLY A 201 20.19 27.59 -1.15
C GLY A 201 19.20 26.44 -0.91
N VAL A 202 17.93 26.74 -0.61
CA VAL A 202 16.83 25.78 -0.55
C VAL A 202 16.09 25.81 -1.88
N SER A 203 15.95 24.64 -2.51
CA SER A 203 15.13 24.44 -3.71
C SER A 203 13.87 23.67 -3.35
N PHE A 204 12.73 24.09 -3.89
CA PHE A 204 11.49 23.31 -3.81
C PHE A 204 10.80 23.25 -5.17
N GLU A 205 10.30 22.05 -5.51
CA GLU A 205 9.56 21.79 -6.74
C GLU A 205 8.07 21.69 -6.42
N THR A 206 7.23 22.40 -7.16
CA THR A 206 5.77 22.29 -7.11
C THR A 206 5.25 21.83 -8.47
N ILE A 207 4.48 20.75 -8.46
CA ILE A 207 3.83 20.17 -9.64
C ILE A 207 2.44 20.80 -9.74
N ILE A 208 2.23 21.63 -10.75
CA ILE A 208 0.99 22.37 -10.94
C ILE A 208 0.16 21.67 -12.03
N PRO A 209 -1.09 21.27 -11.75
CA PRO A 209 -1.91 20.56 -12.73
C PRO A 209 -2.35 21.48 -13.87
N GLU A 210 -2.37 20.95 -15.08
CA GLU A 210 -2.81 21.63 -16.29
C GLU A 210 -4.08 20.98 -16.82
N ALA A 211 -5.23 21.50 -16.38
CA ALA A 211 -6.52 21.09 -16.89
C ALA A 211 -6.75 21.76 -18.26
N THR A 212 -6.82 20.96 -19.32
CA THR A 212 -7.02 21.45 -20.69
C THR A 212 -8.35 20.97 -21.21
N ALA A 213 -9.19 21.89 -21.67
CA ALA A 213 -10.42 21.54 -22.37
C ALA A 213 -10.09 21.02 -23.78
N SER A 214 -10.75 19.97 -24.21
CA SER A 214 -10.66 19.44 -25.57
C SER A 214 -11.53 20.28 -26.52
N ASP A 215 -10.97 20.60 -27.68
CA ASP A 215 -11.69 21.25 -28.79
C ASP A 215 -12.52 20.25 -29.62
N SER A 216 -12.47 18.95 -29.31
CA SER A 216 -13.21 17.93 -30.04
C SER A 216 -14.71 17.97 -29.75
N ASP A 217 -15.53 17.78 -30.78
CA ASP A 217 -16.97 17.59 -30.61
C ASP A 217 -17.24 16.34 -29.75
N PRO A 218 -17.83 16.50 -28.55
CA PRO A 218 -18.02 15.38 -27.65
C PRO A 218 -19.15 14.46 -28.14
N VAL A 219 -18.94 13.15 -28.00
CA VAL A 219 -19.91 12.12 -28.40
C VAL A 219 -20.93 11.87 -27.29
N HIS A 220 -20.48 11.90 -26.03
CA HIS A 220 -21.33 11.65 -24.88
C HIS A 220 -21.90 12.96 -24.29
N HIS A 221 -23.17 12.96 -23.91
CA HIS A 221 -23.81 14.09 -23.22
C HIS A 221 -23.43 14.13 -21.73
N THR A 222 -23.46 15.31 -21.11
CA THR A 222 -23.25 15.48 -19.65
C THR A 222 -24.55 15.62 -18.87
N ALA A 223 -25.64 16.00 -19.54
CA ALA A 223 -26.92 16.26 -18.91
C ALA A 223 -27.52 14.99 -18.28
N GLY A 224 -27.71 15.01 -16.97
CA GLY A 224 -28.25 13.87 -16.20
C GLY A 224 -27.22 12.80 -15.86
N GLU A 225 -25.98 12.93 -16.32
CA GLU A 225 -24.86 12.07 -15.93
C GLU A 225 -24.29 12.51 -14.58
N TYR A 226 -23.78 11.55 -13.81
CA TYR A 226 -23.24 11.80 -12.48
C TYR A 226 -22.09 10.83 -12.14
N VAL A 227 -21.24 11.28 -11.20
CA VAL A 227 -20.28 10.42 -10.51
C VAL A 227 -20.52 10.54 -9.01
N THR A 228 -20.54 9.40 -8.32
CA THR A 228 -20.64 9.38 -6.86
C THR A 228 -19.29 9.75 -6.25
N CYS A 229 -19.30 10.76 -5.39
CA CYS A 229 -18.10 11.35 -4.83
C CYS A 229 -18.13 11.31 -3.30
N PRO A 230 -17.01 10.97 -2.64
CA PRO A 230 -16.92 10.98 -1.20
C PRO A 230 -16.77 12.42 -0.70
N LYS A 231 -17.78 12.94 0.01
CA LYS A 231 -17.72 14.26 0.63
C LYS A 231 -17.59 14.11 2.16
N PRO A 232 -16.56 14.69 2.78
CA PRO A 232 -16.45 14.72 4.23
C PRO A 232 -17.58 15.54 4.85
N HIS A 233 -18.38 14.93 5.71
CA HIS A 233 -19.41 15.59 6.50
C HIS A 233 -19.36 15.14 7.97
N LYS A 234 -19.14 16.09 8.88
CA LYS A 234 -19.12 15.86 10.35
C LYS A 234 -18.21 14.70 10.78
N GLY A 235 -17.03 14.61 10.17
CA GLY A 235 -16.06 13.55 10.47
C GLY A 235 -16.46 12.17 9.92
N LYS A 236 -17.39 12.09 8.97
CA LYS A 236 -17.68 10.88 8.20
C LYS A 236 -17.57 11.18 6.71
N ILE A 237 -17.45 10.15 5.89
CA ILE A 237 -17.62 10.27 4.45
C ILE A 237 -19.10 10.01 4.13
N SER A 238 -19.71 10.92 3.41
CA SER A 238 -21.00 10.71 2.75
C SER A 238 -20.78 10.68 1.25
N HIS A 239 -21.27 9.63 0.60
CA HIS A 239 -21.25 9.51 -0.84
C HIS A 239 -22.43 10.27 -1.44
N VAL A 240 -22.13 11.24 -2.30
CA VAL A 240 -23.13 12.07 -2.96
C VAL A 240 -22.96 12.00 -4.46
N GLU A 241 -24.07 12.07 -5.19
CA GLU A 241 -24.05 12.04 -6.65
C GLU A 241 -23.78 13.45 -7.16
N MET A 242 -22.61 13.65 -7.73
CA MET A 242 -22.19 14.93 -8.27
C MET A 242 -22.45 14.94 -9.78
N PRO A 243 -23.24 15.90 -10.29
CA PRO A 243 -23.43 16.10 -11.73
C PRO A 243 -22.11 16.33 -12.46
N LEU A 244 -22.02 15.85 -13.70
CA LEU A 244 -20.83 16.07 -14.53
C LEU A 244 -20.56 17.55 -14.79
N ASP A 245 -21.59 18.37 -14.92
CA ASP A 245 -21.43 19.82 -15.15
C ASP A 245 -20.72 20.50 -13.96
N ASP A 246 -20.94 20.03 -12.72
CA ASP A 246 -20.26 20.56 -11.54
C ASP A 246 -18.79 20.11 -11.48
N LEU A 247 -18.49 18.88 -11.93
CA LEU A 247 -17.11 18.41 -12.10
C LEU A 247 -16.36 19.20 -13.18
N ILE A 248 -17.04 19.54 -14.28
CA ILE A 248 -16.48 20.40 -15.33
C ILE A 248 -16.21 21.81 -14.80
N ALA A 249 -17.11 22.37 -14.00
CA ALA A 249 -16.90 23.66 -13.35
C ALA A 249 -15.73 23.63 -12.35
N GLU A 250 -15.52 22.50 -11.66
CA GLU A 250 -14.34 22.29 -10.80
C GLU A 250 -13.04 22.33 -11.62
N LEU A 251 -12.99 21.69 -12.80
CA LEU A 251 -11.82 21.70 -13.70
C LEU A 251 -11.52 23.10 -14.25
N GLN A 252 -12.55 23.87 -14.63
CA GLN A 252 -12.39 25.27 -15.02
C GLN A 252 -11.84 26.12 -13.87
N SER A 253 -12.34 25.89 -12.64
CA SER A 253 -11.78 26.55 -11.46
C SER A 253 -10.34 26.14 -11.19
N LEU A 254 -9.96 24.89 -11.50
CA LEU A 254 -8.61 24.39 -11.32
C LEU A 254 -7.63 25.10 -12.25
N GLU A 255 -7.97 25.25 -13.53
CA GLU A 255 -7.15 25.99 -14.50
C GLU A 255 -6.82 27.43 -14.03
N ALA A 256 -7.84 28.16 -13.55
CA ALA A 256 -7.66 29.49 -13.00
C ALA A 256 -6.75 29.50 -11.75
N LYS A 257 -6.90 28.52 -10.86
CA LYS A 257 -6.05 28.37 -9.67
C LYS A 257 -4.61 28.01 -10.04
N SER A 258 -4.41 27.16 -11.03
CA SER A 258 -3.09 26.79 -11.53
C SER A 258 -2.33 28.00 -12.06
N THR A 259 -2.99 28.87 -12.84
CA THR A 259 -2.38 30.12 -13.32
C THR A 259 -1.92 31.02 -12.17
N VAL A 260 -2.74 31.14 -11.12
CA VAL A 260 -2.40 31.92 -9.92
C VAL A 260 -1.24 31.29 -9.15
N ALA A 261 -1.24 29.96 -9.00
CA ALA A 261 -0.17 29.24 -8.30
C ALA A 261 1.18 29.42 -8.99
N ILE A 262 1.24 29.36 -10.32
CA ILE A 262 2.46 29.61 -11.10
C ILE A 262 3.02 31.00 -10.78
N HIS A 263 2.15 32.02 -10.78
CA HIS A 263 2.57 33.41 -10.55
C HIS A 263 3.12 33.64 -9.13
N HIS A 264 2.59 32.94 -8.12
CA HIS A 264 2.98 33.12 -6.72
C HIS A 264 4.03 32.14 -6.20
N HIS A 265 4.36 31.09 -6.97
CA HIS A 265 5.20 29.98 -6.52
C HIS A 265 6.53 30.45 -5.88
N ALA A 266 7.30 31.30 -6.58
CA ALA A 266 8.58 31.78 -6.07
C ALA A 266 8.44 32.55 -4.74
N SER A 267 7.40 33.39 -4.61
CA SER A 267 7.14 34.14 -3.38
C SER A 267 6.69 33.27 -2.22
N GLN A 268 5.99 32.16 -2.49
CA GLN A 268 5.58 31.19 -1.47
C GLN A 268 6.77 30.40 -0.94
N VAL A 269 7.68 29.97 -1.82
CA VAL A 269 8.94 29.30 -1.41
C VAL A 269 9.84 30.26 -0.63
N GLU A 270 9.97 31.50 -1.06
CA GLU A 270 10.70 32.55 -0.31
C GLU A 270 10.10 32.77 1.08
N ALA A 271 8.78 32.85 1.20
CA ALA A 271 8.11 33.00 2.50
C ALA A 271 8.36 31.79 3.40
N ALA A 272 8.25 30.57 2.86
CA ALA A 272 8.51 29.32 3.57
C ALA A 272 9.95 29.25 4.13
N VAL A 273 10.94 29.69 3.35
CA VAL A 273 12.35 29.69 3.78
C VAL A 273 12.64 30.78 4.82
N ARG A 274 12.05 31.97 4.67
CA ARG A 274 12.29 33.10 5.59
C ARG A 274 11.77 32.89 6.99
N GLY A 275 10.69 32.13 7.14
CA GLY A 275 10.12 31.84 8.45
C GLY A 275 8.93 30.91 8.35
N SER A 276 8.96 29.85 9.14
CA SER A 276 7.85 28.90 9.25
C SER A 276 6.94 29.25 10.42
N GLU A 277 5.63 29.08 10.21
CA GLU A 277 4.63 29.15 11.28
C GLU A 277 4.65 27.93 12.21
N PHE A 278 5.36 26.87 11.81
CA PHE A 278 5.41 25.61 12.54
C PHE A 278 6.78 24.95 12.46
N ASN A 279 6.96 23.86 13.20
CA ASN A 279 8.14 23.02 13.09
C ASN A 279 7.69 21.57 13.01
N LEU A 280 7.85 20.96 11.84
CA LEU A 280 7.39 19.62 11.54
C LEU A 280 8.05 18.60 12.47
N ALA A 281 9.35 18.72 12.73
CA ALA A 281 10.07 17.84 13.65
C ALA A 281 9.46 17.87 15.06
N VAL A 282 9.13 19.06 15.57
CA VAL A 282 8.48 19.23 16.88
C VAL A 282 7.08 18.63 16.87
N LEU A 283 6.27 18.90 15.85
CA LEU A 283 4.92 18.34 15.73
C LEU A 283 4.94 16.81 15.70
N VAL A 284 5.87 16.22 14.96
CA VAL A 284 6.04 14.76 14.86
C VAL A 284 6.48 14.17 16.20
N ASN A 285 7.53 14.73 16.82
CA ASN A 285 8.05 14.22 18.09
C ASN A 285 7.06 14.39 19.26
N THR A 286 6.19 15.41 19.21
CA THR A 286 5.13 15.63 20.20
C THR A 286 3.79 15.01 19.83
N GLY A 287 3.72 14.34 18.67
CA GLY A 287 2.54 13.57 18.28
C GLY A 287 1.33 14.35 17.81
N ARG A 288 1.53 15.57 17.32
CA ARG A 288 0.46 16.48 16.93
C ARG A 288 -0.08 16.20 15.53
N VAL A 289 -0.47 14.95 15.28
CA VAL A 289 -0.86 14.43 13.95
C VAL A 289 -1.96 15.26 13.28
N ASP A 290 -3.03 15.65 14.01
CA ASP A 290 -4.10 16.47 13.43
C ASP A 290 -3.61 17.89 13.05
N SER A 291 -2.65 18.44 13.81
CA SER A 291 -2.01 19.71 13.46
C SER A 291 -1.13 19.55 12.22
N THR A 292 -0.39 18.45 12.11
CA THR A 292 0.41 18.11 10.93
C THR A 292 -0.46 18.08 9.66
N CYS A 293 -1.64 17.45 9.71
CA CYS A 293 -2.60 17.47 8.59
C CYS A 293 -3.06 18.89 8.23
N THR A 294 -3.23 19.77 9.22
CA THR A 294 -3.65 21.16 9.02
C THR A 294 -2.56 21.98 8.32
N PHE A 295 -1.30 21.82 8.74
CA PHE A 295 -0.20 22.57 8.15
C PHE A 295 0.17 22.08 6.75
N MET A 296 0.04 20.77 6.48
CA MET A 296 0.20 20.21 5.13
C MET A 296 -0.80 20.80 4.13
N GLU A 297 -2.04 21.08 4.56
CA GLU A 297 -3.05 21.74 3.71
C GLU A 297 -2.76 23.23 3.52
N ARG A 298 -2.34 23.94 4.58
CA ARG A 298 -2.24 25.40 4.58
C ARG A 298 -0.93 25.95 4.06
N HIS A 299 0.16 25.21 4.24
CA HIS A 299 1.53 25.63 3.91
C HIS A 299 2.27 24.48 3.21
N PRO A 300 1.79 24.01 2.04
CA PRO A 300 2.33 22.82 1.38
C PRO A 300 3.82 22.95 1.00
N GLU A 301 4.28 24.15 0.61
CA GLU A 301 5.69 24.40 0.26
C GLU A 301 6.61 24.32 1.48
N ASP A 302 6.25 25.02 2.56
CA ASP A 302 6.98 24.98 3.83
C ASP A 302 6.98 23.57 4.43
N PHE A 303 5.83 22.89 4.38
CA PHE A 303 5.71 21.50 4.79
C PHE A 303 6.62 20.58 3.98
N GLY A 304 6.62 20.71 2.65
CA GLY A 304 7.44 19.93 1.75
C GLY A 304 8.94 20.16 1.96
N ILE A 305 9.37 21.41 2.14
CA ILE A 305 10.76 21.76 2.48
C ILE A 305 11.17 21.08 3.79
N GLN A 306 10.36 21.20 4.84
CA GLN A 306 10.65 20.57 6.13
C GLN A 306 10.62 19.04 6.04
N LEU A 307 9.74 18.45 5.23
CA LEU A 307 9.67 17.00 5.00
C LEU A 307 10.95 16.46 4.37
N HIS A 308 11.44 17.11 3.31
CA HIS A 308 12.71 16.76 2.66
C HIS A 308 13.91 16.98 3.57
N HIS A 309 13.89 18.05 4.37
CA HIS A 309 14.92 18.28 5.38
C HIS A 309 14.95 17.17 6.45
N LEU A 310 13.78 16.75 6.95
CA LEU A 310 13.68 15.62 7.86
C LEU A 310 14.23 14.35 7.22
N PHE A 311 13.87 14.07 5.96
CA PHE A 311 14.38 12.91 5.25
C PHE A 311 15.91 12.89 5.18
N ALA A 312 16.52 14.02 4.80
CA ALA A 312 17.95 14.12 4.57
C ALA A 312 18.78 14.23 5.86
N SER A 313 18.25 14.89 6.90
CA SER A 313 19.01 15.29 8.10
C SER A 313 18.54 14.64 9.40
N ASP A 314 17.29 14.15 9.48
CA ASP A 314 16.71 13.51 10.68
C ASP A 314 15.79 12.35 10.28
N ARG A 315 16.40 11.35 9.64
CA ARG A 315 15.73 10.15 9.14
C ARG A 315 14.83 9.46 10.19
N PRO A 316 15.23 9.31 11.48
CA PRO A 316 14.36 8.73 12.50
C PRO A 316 13.06 9.50 12.73
N THR A 317 13.08 10.83 12.69
CA THR A 317 11.86 11.64 12.81
C THR A 317 11.00 11.54 11.55
N PHE A 318 11.60 11.50 10.36
CA PHE A 318 10.87 11.24 9.11
C PHE A 318 10.13 9.88 9.14
N GLU A 319 10.79 8.83 9.59
CA GLU A 319 10.14 7.51 9.70
C GLU A 319 9.03 7.49 10.76
N LEU A 320 9.23 8.18 11.89
CA LEU A 320 8.17 8.34 12.89
C LEU A 320 6.95 9.06 12.29
N PHE A 321 7.17 10.09 11.47
CA PHE A 321 6.10 10.78 10.75
C PHE A 321 5.33 9.83 9.83
N LEU A 322 6.00 9.04 8.99
CA LEU A 322 5.31 8.08 8.11
C LEU A 322 4.52 7.03 8.91
N ARG A 323 5.07 6.53 10.02
CA ARG A 323 4.34 5.62 10.93
C ARG A 323 3.11 6.29 11.55
N GLN A 324 3.19 7.57 11.91
CA GLN A 324 2.03 8.35 12.37
C GLN A 324 0.98 8.53 11.27
N ARG A 325 1.39 8.75 10.01
CA ARG A 325 0.49 8.82 8.85
C ARG A 325 -0.25 7.50 8.63
N LEU A 326 0.44 6.36 8.72
CA LEU A 326 -0.17 5.03 8.63
C LEU A 326 -1.24 4.82 9.71
N LEU A 327 -0.87 5.03 10.98
CA LEU A 327 -1.80 4.90 12.10
C LEU A 327 -2.99 5.85 11.95
N HIS A 328 -2.75 7.09 11.50
CA HIS A 328 -3.81 8.03 11.23
C HIS A 328 -4.79 7.46 10.21
N ARG A 329 -4.31 7.02 9.03
CA ARG A 329 -5.16 6.42 7.99
C ARG A 329 -5.96 5.23 8.54
N TRP A 330 -5.30 4.24 9.14
CA TRP A 330 -5.95 3.02 9.61
C TRP A 330 -6.97 3.24 10.72
N LEU A 331 -6.70 4.17 11.64
CA LEU A 331 -7.66 4.53 12.71
C LEU A 331 -8.82 5.34 12.16
N ARG A 332 -8.60 6.20 11.16
CA ARG A 332 -9.65 7.03 10.55
C ARG A 332 -10.61 6.20 9.69
N VAL A 333 -10.15 5.12 9.07
CA VAL A 333 -11.03 4.16 8.39
C VAL A 333 -12.01 3.54 9.38
N THR A 334 -11.53 3.17 10.58
CA THR A 334 -12.36 2.55 11.62
C THR A 334 -13.29 3.54 12.34
N TRP A 335 -12.79 4.72 12.68
CA TRP A 335 -13.45 5.62 13.62
C TRP A 335 -13.96 6.93 13.01
N GLY A 336 -13.58 7.23 11.77
CA GLY A 336 -13.86 8.50 11.13
C GLY A 336 -13.03 9.67 11.65
N GLY A 337 -13.36 10.87 11.16
CA GLY A 337 -12.77 12.17 11.49
C GLY A 337 -13.35 12.88 12.72
N SER A 338 -14.30 12.29 13.45
CA SER A 338 -15.02 13.02 14.51
C SER A 338 -14.21 13.26 15.80
N ALA A 339 -13.22 12.42 16.09
CA ALA A 339 -12.37 12.50 17.29
C ALA A 339 -10.93 12.91 16.94
N SER A 340 -10.14 13.42 17.88
CA SER A 340 -8.72 13.71 17.61
C SER A 340 -7.90 12.42 17.49
N PHE A 341 -6.75 12.48 16.82
CA PHE A 341 -5.83 11.35 16.71
C PHE A 341 -5.41 10.83 18.09
N ASP A 342 -5.12 11.71 19.05
CA ASP A 342 -4.76 11.32 20.42
C ASP A 342 -5.84 10.50 21.11
N GLN A 343 -7.12 10.87 20.90
CA GLN A 343 -8.26 10.14 21.43
C GLN A 343 -8.37 8.76 20.76
N LEU A 344 -8.20 8.68 19.45
CA LEU A 344 -8.27 7.42 18.71
C LEU A 344 -7.12 6.49 19.09
N TYR A 345 -5.90 7.00 19.16
CA TYR A 345 -4.72 6.24 19.56
C TYR A 345 -4.87 5.69 20.98
N THR A 346 -5.22 6.54 21.95
CA THR A 346 -5.42 6.12 23.34
C THR A 346 -6.55 5.10 23.46
N LYS A 347 -7.62 5.26 22.68
CA LYS A 347 -8.73 4.31 22.65
C LYS A 347 -8.33 2.94 22.09
N SER A 348 -7.48 2.90 21.05
CA SER A 348 -7.05 1.66 20.43
C SER A 348 -5.95 0.94 21.20
N PHE A 349 -5.03 1.67 21.83
CA PHE A 349 -3.81 1.08 22.41
C PHE A 349 -3.69 1.25 23.93
N GLY A 350 -4.64 1.95 24.57
CA GLY A 350 -4.68 2.12 26.03
C GLY A 350 -3.64 3.10 26.60
N THR A 351 -2.78 3.68 25.76
CA THR A 351 -1.71 4.61 26.17
C THR A 351 -1.73 5.86 25.30
N LYS A 352 -1.19 6.97 25.83
CA LYS A 352 -0.94 8.15 25.01
C LYS A 352 0.19 7.86 24.02
N MET A 353 0.09 8.43 22.83
CA MET A 353 1.10 8.24 21.81
C MET A 353 2.45 8.85 22.25
N SER A 354 3.50 8.06 22.14
CA SER A 354 4.89 8.47 22.24
C SER A 354 5.72 7.82 21.13
N ARG A 355 6.94 8.31 20.90
CA ARG A 355 7.88 7.67 19.97
C ARG A 355 8.10 6.19 20.31
N ASP A 356 8.23 5.87 21.59
CA ASP A 356 8.45 4.50 22.06
C ASP A 356 7.21 3.63 21.84
N SER A 357 6.01 4.14 22.14
CA SER A 357 4.77 3.38 21.96
C SER A 357 4.50 3.08 20.49
N VAL A 358 4.82 4.01 19.57
CA VAL A 358 4.74 3.77 18.12
C VAL A 358 5.80 2.76 17.68
N ALA A 359 7.04 2.89 18.14
CA ALA A 359 8.10 1.94 17.78
C ALA A 359 7.78 0.51 18.24
N GLU A 360 7.29 0.34 19.47
CA GLU A 360 6.85 -0.95 20.00
C GLU A 360 5.69 -1.54 19.21
N LEU A 361 4.68 -0.72 18.88
CA LEU A 361 3.55 -1.16 18.07
C LEU A 361 4.00 -1.70 16.72
N PHE A 362 4.84 -0.96 15.99
CA PHE A 362 5.30 -1.39 14.66
C PHE A 362 6.21 -2.63 14.73
N ARG A 363 7.04 -2.75 15.76
CA ARG A 363 7.79 -4.00 16.02
C ARG A 363 6.86 -5.19 16.29
N ALA A 364 5.75 -4.97 16.99
CA ALA A 364 4.76 -6.03 17.23
C ALA A 364 4.05 -6.43 15.94
N LEU A 365 3.67 -5.45 15.10
CA LEU A 365 3.02 -5.71 13.80
C LEU A 365 3.90 -6.52 12.85
N GLN A 366 5.19 -6.18 12.77
CA GLN A 366 6.15 -6.92 11.97
C GLN A 366 6.34 -8.38 12.43
N ARG A 367 6.07 -8.69 13.71
CA ARG A 367 6.17 -10.06 14.25
C ARG A 367 4.88 -10.87 14.16
N SER A 368 3.73 -10.19 14.11
CA SER A 368 2.44 -10.86 14.26
C SER A 368 1.87 -11.42 12.96
N ASP A 369 2.45 -11.07 11.81
CA ASP A 369 2.08 -11.52 10.45
C ASP A 369 0.56 -11.58 10.21
N THR A 370 -0.16 -10.51 10.57
CA THR A 370 -1.63 -10.49 10.58
C THR A 370 -2.23 -9.95 9.29
N LEU A 371 -1.43 -9.31 8.44
CA LEU A 371 -1.90 -8.73 7.19
C LEU A 371 -1.36 -9.59 6.04
N GLU A 372 -2.28 -10.21 5.30
CA GLU A 372 -1.91 -11.01 4.13
C GLU A 372 -1.07 -10.16 3.16
N PRO A 373 0.09 -10.68 2.71
CA PRO A 373 0.89 -10.01 1.71
C PRO A 373 0.19 -10.05 0.35
N ILE A 374 0.65 -9.21 -0.55
CA ILE A 374 0.20 -9.18 -1.94
C ILE A 374 1.15 -10.09 -2.72
N THR A 375 0.62 -11.17 -3.27
CA THR A 375 1.40 -12.16 -4.02
C THR A 375 0.96 -12.21 -5.48
N CYS A 376 1.95 -12.21 -6.37
CA CYS A 376 1.76 -12.29 -7.82
C CYS A 376 2.70 -13.33 -8.40
N GLU A 377 2.26 -14.09 -9.41
CA GLU A 377 3.15 -14.90 -10.24
C GLU A 377 3.72 -14.01 -11.37
N THR A 378 5.01 -14.12 -11.67
CA THR A 378 5.63 -13.52 -12.86
C THR A 378 5.40 -14.43 -14.06
N ASP A 379 5.64 -13.92 -15.26
CA ASP A 379 5.56 -14.72 -16.50
C ASP A 379 6.56 -15.89 -16.53
N ASP A 380 7.65 -15.79 -15.77
CA ASP A 380 8.64 -16.87 -15.60
C ASP A 380 8.21 -17.91 -14.54
N GLY A 381 7.07 -17.70 -13.87
CA GLY A 381 6.55 -18.56 -12.81
C GLY A 381 7.15 -18.31 -11.42
N ASP A 382 7.85 -17.19 -11.21
CA ASP A 382 8.35 -16.77 -9.90
C ASP A 382 7.24 -16.07 -9.10
N GLU A 383 7.26 -16.20 -7.77
CA GLU A 383 6.32 -15.51 -6.88
C GLU A 383 6.91 -14.20 -6.38
N LEU A 384 6.32 -13.07 -6.79
CA LEU A 384 6.57 -11.75 -6.21
C LEU A 384 5.67 -11.56 -5.00
N THR A 385 6.27 -11.33 -3.83
CA THR A 385 5.54 -11.05 -2.59
C THR A 385 5.88 -9.65 -2.11
N LEU A 386 4.87 -8.80 -1.98
CA LEU A 386 4.97 -7.48 -1.36
C LEU A 386 4.22 -7.48 -0.03
N SER A 387 4.89 -7.11 1.05
CA SER A 387 4.22 -7.02 2.34
C SER A 387 3.16 -5.91 2.30
N ARG A 388 2.01 -6.17 2.92
CA ARG A 388 0.94 -5.17 3.00
C ARG A 388 1.40 -3.88 3.68
N PHE A 389 2.30 -4.04 4.64
CA PHE A 389 2.89 -2.94 5.36
C PHE A 389 3.71 -2.02 4.44
N ASP A 390 4.57 -2.61 3.61
CA ASP A 390 5.42 -1.87 2.69
C ASP A 390 4.59 -1.15 1.62
N LEU A 391 3.54 -1.78 1.09
CA LEU A 391 2.59 -1.11 0.21
C LEU A 391 1.98 0.13 0.90
N GLU A 392 1.40 -0.03 2.09
CA GLU A 392 0.74 1.08 2.79
C GLU A 392 1.74 2.19 3.11
N LEU A 393 3.01 1.86 3.39
CA LEU A 393 4.08 2.83 3.62
C LEU A 393 4.36 3.65 2.36
N VAL A 394 4.50 3.01 1.20
CA VAL A 394 4.66 3.69 -0.10
C VAL A 394 3.46 4.58 -0.39
N LEU A 395 2.23 4.09 -0.18
CA LEU A 395 1.01 4.89 -0.40
C LEU A 395 0.89 6.06 0.57
N ALA A 396 1.29 5.89 1.83
CA ALA A 396 1.31 6.99 2.80
C ALA A 396 2.35 8.06 2.44
N LEU A 397 3.51 7.65 1.92
CA LEU A 397 4.53 8.57 1.41
C LEU A 397 4.01 9.30 0.17
N ALA A 398 3.49 8.57 -0.82
CA ALA A 398 2.94 9.13 -2.06
C ALA A 398 1.82 10.13 -1.77
N GLU A 399 0.92 9.83 -0.82
CA GLU A 399 -0.13 10.76 -0.38
C GLU A 399 0.44 12.06 0.19
N VAL A 400 1.48 11.97 1.04
CA VAL A 400 2.10 13.18 1.61
C VAL A 400 2.82 13.98 0.53
N LEU A 401 3.53 13.30 -0.38
CA LEU A 401 4.24 13.96 -1.47
C LEU A 401 3.27 14.66 -2.42
N VAL A 402 2.17 14.03 -2.82
CA VAL A 402 1.19 14.71 -3.69
C VAL A 402 0.50 15.86 -2.96
N ALA A 403 0.23 15.75 -1.66
CA ALA A 403 -0.35 16.84 -0.88
C ALA A 403 0.59 18.05 -0.74
N ALA A 404 1.90 17.82 -0.65
CA ALA A 404 2.91 18.89 -0.52
C ALA A 404 3.38 19.45 -1.87
N HIS A 405 3.63 18.58 -2.86
CA HIS A 405 4.14 18.98 -4.17
C HIS A 405 3.06 19.34 -5.16
N SER A 406 1.84 18.79 -5.04
CA SER A 406 0.72 19.11 -5.93
C SER A 406 -0.59 19.35 -5.16
N PRO A 407 -0.65 20.35 -4.28
CA PRO A 407 -1.81 20.60 -3.43
C PRO A 407 -3.10 20.85 -4.22
N LEU A 408 -3.00 21.49 -5.40
CA LEU A 408 -4.15 21.74 -6.27
C LEU A 408 -4.73 20.46 -6.88
N TYR A 409 -3.87 19.56 -7.34
CA TYR A 409 -4.29 18.25 -7.86
C TYR A 409 -4.89 17.41 -6.74
N TYR A 410 -4.18 17.33 -5.60
CA TYR A 410 -4.62 16.55 -4.45
C TYR A 410 -6.00 17.00 -3.92
N ALA A 411 -6.29 18.29 -3.95
CA ALA A 411 -7.56 18.85 -3.49
C ALA A 411 -8.72 18.73 -4.50
N SER A 412 -8.46 18.42 -5.76
CA SER A 412 -9.50 18.32 -6.81
C SER A 412 -9.94 16.88 -7.03
N ASP A 413 -11.21 16.60 -6.76
CA ASP A 413 -11.82 15.30 -7.03
C ASP A 413 -11.93 15.09 -8.56
N ALA A 414 -12.26 16.16 -9.29
CA ALA A 414 -12.41 16.12 -10.74
C ALA A 414 -11.07 15.83 -11.45
N ALA A 415 -9.97 16.44 -10.99
CA ALA A 415 -8.64 16.17 -11.55
C ALA A 415 -8.25 14.71 -11.41
N ILE A 416 -8.44 14.15 -10.20
CA ILE A 416 -8.13 12.74 -9.93
C ILE A 416 -9.00 11.82 -10.80
N MET A 417 -10.31 12.10 -10.92
CA MET A 417 -11.20 11.28 -11.75
C MET A 417 -10.86 11.32 -13.24
N VAL A 418 -10.53 12.50 -13.77
CA VAL A 418 -10.13 12.65 -15.19
C VAL A 418 -8.81 11.92 -15.45
N SER A 419 -7.83 12.06 -14.56
CA SER A 419 -6.53 11.38 -14.73
C SER A 419 -6.64 9.85 -14.60
N THR A 420 -7.48 9.35 -13.70
CA THR A 420 -7.58 7.90 -13.40
C THR A 420 -8.70 7.18 -14.14
N GLY A 421 -9.61 7.91 -14.78
CA GLY A 421 -10.82 7.35 -15.41
C GLY A 421 -11.75 6.61 -14.45
N SER A 422 -11.64 6.86 -13.14
CA SER A 422 -12.27 6.05 -12.09
C SER A 422 -12.86 6.90 -10.97
N SER A 423 -13.81 6.33 -10.22
CA SER A 423 -14.33 6.95 -8.99
C SER A 423 -13.25 7.01 -7.91
N ILE A 424 -13.34 8.01 -7.04
CA ILE A 424 -12.42 8.18 -5.91
C ILE A 424 -13.06 7.71 -4.61
N GLU A 425 -12.24 7.22 -3.70
CA GLU A 425 -12.62 6.93 -2.33
C GLU A 425 -11.70 7.66 -1.35
N ALA A 426 -12.28 8.06 -0.22
CA ALA A 426 -11.59 8.91 0.75
C ALA A 426 -11.69 8.36 2.17
N ILE A 427 -10.73 8.78 2.99
CA ILE A 427 -10.66 8.57 4.43
C ILE A 427 -10.88 9.95 5.08
N PRO A 428 -11.85 10.09 5.99
CA PRO A 428 -12.14 11.37 6.62
C PRO A 428 -11.02 11.72 7.60
N THR A 429 -10.71 13.00 7.71
CA THR A 429 -9.74 13.53 8.68
C THR A 429 -10.45 14.39 9.72
N HIS A 430 -9.85 14.56 10.90
CA HIS A 430 -10.40 15.47 11.91
C HIS A 430 -10.09 16.93 11.59
N ARG A 431 -8.90 17.17 11.03
CA ARG A 431 -8.42 18.43 10.50
C ARG A 431 -7.57 18.16 9.27
N GLY A 432 -7.45 19.14 8.38
CA GLY A 432 -6.79 18.97 7.10
C GLY A 432 -7.75 18.51 6.01
N LEU A 433 -7.21 18.35 4.80
CA LEU A 433 -7.90 17.70 3.69
C LEU A 433 -8.20 16.22 3.98
N ARG A 434 -9.11 15.63 3.18
CA ARG A 434 -9.32 14.19 3.19
C ARG A 434 -8.03 13.44 2.85
N SER A 435 -7.87 12.23 3.38
CA SER A 435 -6.91 11.25 2.85
C SER A 435 -7.58 10.45 1.73
N LEU A 436 -6.82 9.99 0.75
CA LEU A 436 -7.30 9.08 -0.30
C LEU A 436 -7.19 7.63 0.18
N GLN A 437 -8.17 6.79 -0.14
CA GLN A 437 -8.07 5.36 0.15
C GLN A 437 -6.96 4.71 -0.68
N ALA A 438 -6.47 3.55 -0.21
CA ALA A 438 -5.35 2.85 -0.84
C ALA A 438 -5.60 2.57 -2.33
N PRO A 439 -6.78 2.08 -2.78
CA PRO A 439 -7.05 1.88 -4.20
C PRO A 439 -6.96 3.17 -5.04
N THR A 440 -7.50 4.29 -4.54
CA THR A 440 -7.45 5.58 -5.26
C THR A 440 -6.02 6.10 -5.36
N MET A 441 -5.26 6.07 -4.26
CA MET A 441 -3.87 6.53 -4.27
C MET A 441 -2.99 5.63 -5.15
N LEU A 442 -3.23 4.32 -5.14
CA LEU A 442 -2.50 3.40 -5.98
C LEU A 442 -2.82 3.59 -7.45
N ASN A 443 -4.09 3.82 -7.82
CA ASN A 443 -4.47 4.16 -9.18
C ASN A 443 -3.75 5.44 -9.65
N VAL A 444 -3.80 6.51 -8.85
CA VAL A 444 -3.03 7.75 -9.15
C VAL A 444 -1.54 7.45 -9.34
N LEU A 445 -0.94 6.68 -8.43
CA LEU A 445 0.49 6.40 -8.44
C LEU A 445 0.92 5.54 -9.65
N MET A 446 0.08 4.60 -10.10
CA MET A 446 0.46 3.63 -11.13
C MET A 446 0.02 3.98 -12.55
N THR A 447 -0.99 4.83 -12.73
CA THR A 447 -1.64 5.01 -14.04
C THR A 447 -1.64 6.44 -14.57
N THR A 448 -1.11 7.41 -13.80
CA THR A 448 -1.21 8.83 -14.15
C THR A 448 0.15 9.51 -14.27
N CYS A 449 0.22 10.60 -15.05
CA CYS A 449 1.41 11.44 -15.16
C CYS A 449 1.81 12.10 -13.82
N MET A 450 0.84 12.35 -12.94
CA MET A 450 1.11 12.77 -11.56
C MET A 450 1.85 11.67 -10.80
N GLY A 451 1.44 10.42 -10.99
CA GLY A 451 2.12 9.25 -10.44
C GLY A 451 3.58 9.19 -10.86
N GLU A 452 3.88 9.43 -12.14
CA GLU A 452 5.26 9.45 -12.68
C GLU A 452 6.16 10.47 -11.95
N GLU A 453 5.64 11.67 -11.66
CA GLU A 453 6.40 12.66 -10.87
C GLU A 453 6.60 12.24 -9.42
N LEU A 454 5.59 11.61 -8.80
CA LEU A 454 5.73 11.07 -7.44
C LEU A 454 6.78 9.96 -7.41
N TRP A 455 6.80 9.08 -8.42
CA TRP A 455 7.85 8.08 -8.60
C TRP A 455 9.22 8.72 -8.71
N ARG A 456 9.39 9.73 -9.58
CA ARG A 456 10.65 10.47 -9.73
C ARG A 456 11.13 11.06 -8.40
N ILE A 457 10.23 11.68 -7.64
CA ILE A 457 10.57 12.24 -6.32
C ILE A 457 11.00 11.14 -5.35
N MET A 458 10.23 10.05 -5.25
CA MET A 458 10.56 8.92 -4.37
C MET A 458 11.89 8.26 -4.77
N GLU A 459 12.15 8.02 -6.05
CA GLU A 459 13.41 7.44 -6.53
C GLU A 459 14.62 8.31 -6.21
N THR A 460 14.43 9.64 -6.29
CA THR A 460 15.44 10.63 -5.92
C THR A 460 15.70 10.61 -4.42
N MET A 461 14.65 10.61 -3.59
CA MET A 461 14.77 10.52 -2.14
C MET A 461 15.50 9.23 -1.73
N PHE A 462 15.10 8.09 -2.28
CA PHE A 462 15.60 6.77 -1.89
C PHE A 462 16.73 6.26 -2.80
N SER A 463 17.55 7.18 -3.36
CA SER A 463 18.53 6.79 -4.38
C SER A 463 19.65 5.86 -3.87
N GLY A 464 19.84 5.77 -2.56
CA GLY A 464 20.79 4.88 -1.90
C GLY A 464 20.16 3.94 -0.86
N ASP A 465 18.84 3.74 -0.90
CA ASP A 465 18.10 2.89 0.02
C ASP A 465 17.62 1.64 -0.74
N ASP A 466 18.43 0.58 -0.69
CA ASP A 466 18.18 -0.67 -1.44
C ASP A 466 16.88 -1.35 -1.04
N ASP A 467 16.50 -1.25 0.24
CA ASP A 467 15.27 -1.86 0.76
C ASP A 467 14.03 -1.17 0.18
N MET A 468 13.97 0.17 0.24
CA MET A 468 12.85 0.90 -0.35
C MET A 468 12.82 0.77 -1.88
N ARG A 469 13.98 0.77 -2.54
CA ARG A 469 14.07 0.53 -3.98
C ARG A 469 13.50 -0.82 -4.37
N ARG A 470 13.77 -1.88 -3.61
CA ARG A 470 13.18 -3.20 -3.86
C ARG A 470 11.66 -3.19 -3.70
N VAL A 471 11.14 -2.55 -2.64
CA VAL A 471 9.69 -2.40 -2.41
C VAL A 471 9.02 -1.70 -3.60
N MET A 472 9.63 -0.61 -4.04
CA MET A 472 9.19 0.19 -5.19
C MET A 472 9.18 -0.63 -6.49
N VAL A 473 10.24 -1.37 -6.78
CA VAL A 473 10.32 -2.27 -7.96
C VAL A 473 9.25 -3.36 -7.89
N TYR A 474 9.08 -4.02 -6.75
CA TYR A 474 8.07 -5.07 -6.60
C TYR A 474 6.65 -4.55 -6.82
N LEU A 475 6.35 -3.33 -6.37
CA LEU A 475 5.04 -2.72 -6.63
C LEU A 475 4.82 -2.51 -8.14
N THR A 476 5.83 -2.03 -8.85
CA THR A 476 5.77 -1.84 -10.31
C THR A 476 5.63 -3.16 -11.04
N ASP A 477 6.39 -4.19 -10.67
CA ASP A 477 6.33 -5.51 -11.29
C ASP A 477 4.96 -6.18 -11.05
N ILE A 478 4.42 -6.08 -9.83
CA ILE A 478 3.08 -6.57 -9.49
C ILE A 478 2.03 -5.89 -10.37
N HIS A 479 2.11 -4.57 -10.53
CA HIS A 479 1.17 -3.84 -11.39
C HIS A 479 1.32 -4.22 -12.88
N ALA A 480 2.55 -4.30 -13.38
CA ALA A 480 2.85 -4.61 -14.78
C ALA A 480 2.40 -6.04 -15.17
N SER A 481 2.38 -6.96 -14.21
CA SER A 481 1.93 -8.33 -14.42
C SER A 481 0.47 -8.44 -14.87
N GLY A 482 -0.38 -7.47 -14.49
CA GLY A 482 -1.82 -7.50 -14.73
C GLY A 482 -2.60 -8.59 -13.99
N TYR A 483 -1.94 -9.44 -13.18
CA TYR A 483 -2.61 -10.52 -12.44
C TYR A 483 -3.32 -10.05 -11.17
N ILE A 484 -2.91 -8.90 -10.62
CA ILE A 484 -3.56 -8.28 -9.47
C ILE A 484 -4.27 -7.01 -9.93
N ASP A 485 -5.59 -7.00 -9.76
CA ASP A 485 -6.35 -5.77 -9.85
C ASP A 485 -6.04 -4.90 -8.63
N ILE A 486 -5.18 -3.91 -8.85
CA ILE A 486 -4.76 -2.95 -7.82
C ILE A 486 -5.92 -2.14 -7.24
N SER A 487 -7.05 -2.03 -7.96
CA SER A 487 -8.25 -1.38 -7.44
C SER A 487 -8.98 -2.22 -6.38
N CYS A 488 -8.70 -3.53 -6.33
CA CYS A 488 -9.30 -4.48 -5.40
C CYS A 488 -8.46 -4.77 -4.14
N ILE A 489 -7.33 -4.07 -3.96
CA ILE A 489 -6.40 -4.28 -2.83
C ILE A 489 -7.05 -4.02 -1.45
N GLY A 490 -8.24 -3.42 -1.37
CA GLY A 490 -8.94 -3.20 -0.10
C GLY A 490 -8.25 -2.15 0.78
N THR A 491 -8.86 -1.82 1.92
CA THR A 491 -8.36 -0.77 2.81
C THR A 491 -7.97 -1.32 4.18
N THR A 492 -6.74 -1.06 4.61
CA THR A 492 -6.26 -1.46 5.93
C THR A 492 -6.93 -0.64 7.04
N ARG A 493 -7.40 -1.31 8.09
CA ARG A 493 -8.09 -0.66 9.23
C ARG A 493 -7.80 -1.36 10.55
N TRP A 494 -8.06 -0.64 11.64
CA TRP A 494 -8.08 -1.23 12.98
C TRP A 494 -9.40 -1.99 13.22
N ASN A 495 -9.33 -3.28 13.49
CA ASN A 495 -10.50 -4.07 13.88
C ASN A 495 -10.65 -4.03 15.41
N GLN A 496 -11.78 -3.48 15.87
CA GLN A 496 -12.06 -3.28 17.29
C GLN A 496 -12.31 -4.59 18.02
N ASP A 497 -12.93 -5.56 17.34
CA ASP A 497 -13.35 -6.82 17.95
C ASP A 497 -12.16 -7.75 18.14
N SER A 498 -11.23 -7.78 17.18
CA SER A 498 -10.01 -8.60 17.28
C SER A 498 -8.84 -7.88 17.96
N GLY A 499 -8.90 -6.55 18.09
CA GLY A 499 -7.78 -5.74 18.59
C GLY A 499 -6.53 -5.83 17.69
N ARG A 500 -6.73 -6.03 16.38
CA ARG A 500 -5.66 -6.21 15.38
C ARG A 500 -5.97 -5.40 14.12
N PHE A 501 -4.96 -5.16 13.30
CA PHE A 501 -5.18 -4.61 11.96
C PHE A 501 -5.65 -5.72 11.02
N GLY A 502 -6.56 -5.36 10.12
CA GLY A 502 -7.04 -6.22 9.05
C GLY A 502 -7.35 -5.41 7.80
N VAL A 503 -7.58 -6.09 6.69
CA VAL A 503 -7.97 -5.48 5.42
C VAL A 503 -9.49 -5.61 5.26
N ASP A 504 -10.14 -4.51 4.91
CA ASP A 504 -11.53 -4.53 4.47
C ASP A 504 -11.53 -4.60 2.94
N ASN A 505 -11.87 -5.75 2.38
CA ASN A 505 -11.91 -5.96 0.92
C ASN A 505 -13.21 -5.45 0.29
N GLY A 506 -14.02 -4.66 1.02
CA GLY A 506 -15.31 -4.18 0.52
C GLY A 506 -16.38 -5.28 0.36
N GLN A 507 -16.00 -6.55 0.43
CA GLN A 507 -16.90 -7.71 0.49
C GLN A 507 -17.22 -8.07 1.94
N ASN A 508 -18.08 -7.29 2.60
CA ASN A 508 -18.78 -7.82 3.77
C ASN A 508 -19.99 -8.64 3.27
N ASN A 509 -19.89 -9.97 3.33
CA ASN A 509 -21.03 -10.90 3.42
C ASN A 509 -22.26 -10.56 2.53
N GLU A 510 -22.14 -10.74 1.22
CA GLU A 510 -23.30 -11.14 0.43
C GLU A 510 -23.15 -12.62 0.12
N SER A 511 -24.05 -13.38 0.73
CA SER A 511 -24.24 -14.83 0.58
C SER A 511 -23.92 -15.29 -0.84
N ALA A 512 -23.08 -16.32 -0.94
CA ALA A 512 -22.89 -17.09 -2.16
C ALA A 512 -24.25 -17.45 -2.79
N THR A 513 -24.63 -16.73 -3.85
CA THR A 513 -25.43 -17.33 -4.91
C THR A 513 -24.45 -17.91 -5.89
N GLN A 514 -24.32 -19.24 -5.84
CA GLN A 514 -23.81 -20.06 -6.93
C GLN A 514 -24.33 -19.50 -8.26
N PHE A 515 -23.41 -19.07 -9.13
CA PHE A 515 -23.70 -19.08 -10.55
C PHE A 515 -23.68 -20.56 -10.96
N ASP A 516 -24.87 -21.08 -11.23
CA ASP A 516 -25.03 -22.37 -11.90
C ASP A 516 -24.44 -22.24 -13.31
N ASP A 517 -23.37 -23.00 -13.55
CA ASP A 517 -22.90 -23.36 -14.89
C ASP A 517 -24.02 -24.11 -15.60
N SER A 518 -24.79 -23.43 -16.46
CA SER A 518 -25.54 -24.06 -17.54
C SER A 518 -26.19 -23.03 -18.46
N THR A 519 -25.54 -22.71 -19.57
CA THR A 519 -26.10 -22.92 -20.92
C THR A 519 -25.07 -22.54 -21.97
N ALA A 520 -24.19 -23.50 -22.28
CA ALA A 520 -23.64 -23.58 -23.62
C ALA A 520 -24.79 -23.83 -24.60
N THR A 521 -24.91 -23.02 -25.65
CA THR A 521 -25.61 -23.43 -26.85
C THR A 521 -24.81 -22.95 -28.07
N PRO A 522 -24.61 -23.81 -29.08
CA PRO A 522 -23.48 -23.75 -30.01
C PRO A 522 -23.73 -22.81 -31.18
N GLY A 523 -22.63 -22.47 -31.86
CA GLY A 523 -22.58 -21.53 -32.96
C GLY A 523 -23.45 -21.85 -34.18
N VAL A 524 -23.82 -20.77 -34.85
CA VAL A 524 -24.27 -20.68 -36.24
C VAL A 524 -23.65 -19.34 -36.70
N GLY A 525 -22.61 -19.27 -37.53
CA GLY A 525 -22.49 -19.89 -38.85
C GLY A 525 -23.18 -18.99 -39.86
N LEU A 526 -22.54 -17.89 -40.28
CA LEU A 526 -22.98 -17.13 -41.46
C LEU A 526 -21.76 -16.63 -42.24
N GLN A 527 -21.55 -17.28 -43.38
CA GLN A 527 -20.77 -16.82 -44.52
C GLN A 527 -21.43 -15.55 -45.10
N TYR A 528 -20.67 -14.47 -45.24
CA TYR A 528 -20.23 -13.87 -46.52
C TYR A 528 -19.30 -12.69 -46.23
#